data_AF-A0A3Q4BNJ7-F1
#
_entry.id   AF-A0A3Q4BNJ7-F1
#
_cell.length_a   1.000
_cell.length_b   1.000
_cell.length_c   1.000
_cell.angle_alpha   90.00
_cell.angle_beta   90.00
_cell.angle_gamma   90.00
#
_symmetry.space_group_name_H-M   'P 1'
#
loop_
_entity.id
_entity.type
_entity.pdbx_description
1 polymer ?
#
loop_
_entity_poly.entity_id
_entity_poly.type
_entity_poly.pdbx_seq_one_letter_code
_entity_poly.pdbx_strand_id
1 'polypeptide(L)' 'MLVILAFIIVFHIVSTALLFISTIDNAWWVGDSFSADLWRVCTNSTNCTEINE' A
#
# COMPACT_ATOMS: atom_id res chain seq x y z
N MET A 1 15.57 -2.43 29.50
CA MET A 1 14.46 -3.16 28.82
C MET A 1 13.41 -2.21 28.25
N LEU A 2 13.06 -1.11 28.93
CA LEU A 2 12.06 -0.14 28.44
C LEU A 2 12.48 0.61 27.16
N VAL A 3 13.76 0.88 26.97
CA VAL A 3 14.28 1.60 25.79
C VAL A 3 14.03 0.79 24.51
N ILE A 4 14.37 -0.50 24.52
CA ILE A 4 14.17 -1.39 23.37
C ILE A 4 12.66 -1.53 23.07
N LEU A 5 11.83 -1.64 24.12
CA LEU A 5 10.38 -1.70 23.99
C LEU A 5 9.83 -0.47 23.26
N ALA A 6 10.29 0.75 23.61
CA ALA A 6 9.84 1.98 22.96
C ALA A 6 10.18 2.00 21.46
N PHE A 7 11.40 1.59 21.07
CA PHE A 7 11.80 1.50 19.67
C PHE A 7 10.96 0.50 18.87
N ILE A 8 10.66 -0.66 19.46
CA ILE A 8 9.81 -1.66 18.81
C ILE A 8 8.40 -1.12 18.59
N ILE A 9 7.81 -0.43 19.57
CA ILE A 9 6.47 0.17 19.44
C ILE A 9 6.46 1.22 18.33
N VAL A 10 7.46 2.11 18.30
CA VAL A 10 7.59 3.13 17.24
C VAL A 10 7.70 2.47 15.87
N PHE A 11 8.53 1.43 15.74
CA PHE A 11 8.68 0.69 14.49
C PHE A 11 7.36 0.08 13.99
N HIS A 12 6.56 -0.48 14.90
CA HIS A 12 5.24 -1.03 14.54
C HIS A 12 4.27 0.06 14.08
N ILE A 13 4.22 1.21 14.77
CA ILE A 13 3.33 2.31 14.39
C ILE A 13 3.70 2.84 12.99
N VAL A 14 4.99 3.04 12.73
CA VAL A 14 5.48 3.47 11.41
C VAL A 14 5.13 2.43 10.35
N SER A 15 5.35 1.15 10.62
CA SER A 15 5.03 0.07 9.66
C SER A 15 3.53 0.03 9.34
N THR A 16 2.66 0.13 10.35
CA THR A 16 1.20 0.18 10.15
C THR A 16 0.77 1.43 9.37
N ALA A 17 1.37 2.59 9.64
CA ALA A 17 1.07 3.82 8.90
C ALA A 17 1.51 3.71 7.42
N LEU A 18 2.70 3.17 7.15
CA LEU A 18 3.19 2.93 5.79
C LEU A 18 2.33 1.91 5.04
N LEU A 19 1.89 0.83 5.71
CA LEU A 19 0.96 -0.13 5.14
C LEU A 19 -0.38 0.51 4.79
N PHE A 20 -0.91 1.38 5.65
CA PHE A 20 -2.14 2.10 5.37
C PHE A 20 -2.00 3.04 4.15
N ILE A 21 -0.90 3.77 4.07
CA ILE A 21 -0.59 4.63 2.90
C ILE A 21 -0.50 3.78 1.63
N SER A 22 0.14 2.61 1.69
CA SER A 22 0.22 1.66 0.58
C SER A 22 -1.14 1.08 0.15
N THR A 23 -2.18 1.14 0.99
CA THR A 23 -3.54 0.73 0.61
C THR A 23 -4.35 1.85 -0.05
N ILE A 24 -3.92 3.11 0.10
CA ILE A 24 -4.57 4.27 -0.49
C ILE A 24 -3.96 4.62 -1.84
N ASP A 25 -2.63 4.58 -1.94
CA ASP A 25 -1.94 4.94 -3.17
C ASP A 25 -1.99 3.80 -4.18
N ASN A 26 -2.46 4.13 -5.39
CA ASN A 26 -2.85 3.17 -6.40
C ASN A 26 -1.65 2.68 -7.26
N ALA A 27 -0.59 2.20 -6.61
CA ALA A 27 0.66 1.82 -7.25
C ALA A 27 1.36 0.60 -6.63
N TRP A 28 0.63 -0.36 -6.05
CA TRP A 28 1.27 -1.57 -5.53
C TRP A 28 2.11 -2.27 -6.62
N TRP A 29 1.52 -2.45 -7.81
CA TRP A 29 2.21 -3.00 -8.98
C TRP A 29 2.11 -2.03 -10.14
N VAL A 30 3.26 -1.58 -10.65
CA VAL A 30 3.33 -0.70 -11.82
C VAL A 30 4.10 -1.42 -12.93
N GLY A 31 3.43 -1.66 -14.06
CA GLY A 31 4.02 -2.12 -15.30
C GLY A 31 3.97 -1.03 -16.38
N ASP A 32 4.55 -1.32 -17.55
CA ASP A 32 4.70 -0.32 -18.64
C ASP A 32 3.39 0.31 -19.10
N SER A 33 2.27 -0.40 -18.96
CA SER A 33 0.95 0.04 -19.38
C SER A 33 -0.15 -0.28 -18.36
N PHE A 34 0.19 -0.52 -17.10
CA PHE A 34 -0.82 -0.76 -16.08
C PHE A 34 -0.31 -0.40 -14.67
N SER A 35 -1.22 0.06 -13.84
CA SER A 35 -1.03 0.22 -12.39
C SER A 35 -2.11 -0.58 -11.68
N ALA A 36 -1.74 -1.34 -10.67
CA ALA A 36 -2.64 -2.23 -9.95
C ALA A 36 -2.44 -2.14 -8.44
N ASP A 37 -3.55 -2.32 -7.74
CA ASP A 37 -3.69 -2.18 -6.30
C ASP A 37 -4.45 -3.34 -5.70
N LEU A 38 -4.59 -3.30 -4.37
CA LEU A 38 -5.36 -4.29 -3.63
C LEU A 38 -6.83 -4.34 -4.06
N TRP A 39 -7.37 -3.24 -4.58
CA TRP A 39 -8.80 -3.11 -4.88
C TRP A 39 -9.10 -2.96 -6.37
N ARG A 40 -8.15 -2.43 -7.17
CA ARG A 40 -8.39 -1.96 -8.53
C ARG A 40 -7.19 -2.25 -9.43
N VAL A 41 -7.46 -2.51 -10.71
CA VAL A 41 -6.45 -2.56 -11.77
C VAL A 41 -6.78 -1.48 -12.79
N CYS A 42 -5.81 -0.65 -13.12
CA CYS A 42 -5.88 0.40 -14.13
C CYS A 42 -4.94 0.06 -15.30
N THR A 43 -5.47 -0.08 -16.52
CA THR A 43 -4.66 -0.33 -17.74
C THR A 43 -4.32 0.96 -18.51
N ASN A 44 -4.85 2.10 -18.06
CA ASN A 44 -4.53 3.45 -18.50
C ASN A 44 -4.97 4.43 -17.39
N SER A 45 -4.55 5.69 -17.43
CA SER A 45 -4.90 6.72 -16.43
C SER A 45 -6.41 6.96 -16.27
N THR A 46 -7.23 6.45 -17.20
CA THR A 46 -8.68 6.64 -17.22
C THR A 46 -9.49 5.35 -17.15
N ASN A 47 -8.87 4.17 -17.25
CA ASN A 47 -9.58 2.90 -17.32
C ASN A 47 -9.17 1.98 -16.17
N CYS A 48 -9.91 2.12 -15.07
CA CYS A 48 -9.71 1.40 -13.83
C CYS A 48 -10.93 0.53 -13.53
N THR A 49 -10.70 -0.74 -13.20
CA THR A 49 -11.74 -1.72 -12.84
C THR A 49 -11.45 -2.29 -11.46
N GLU A 50 -12.48 -2.49 -10.63
CA GLU A 50 -12.32 -3.22 -9.37
C GLU A 50 -11.92 -4.67 -9.64
N ILE A 51 -11.03 -5.22 -8.83
CA ILE A 51 -10.71 -6.64 -8.85
C ILE A 51 -11.82 -7.35 -8.06
N ASN A 52 -12.85 -7.81 -8.77
CA ASN A 52 -13.89 -8.66 -8.20
C ASN A 52 -13.46 -10.11 -8.46
N GLU A 53 -13.37 -10.94 -7.41
CA GLU A 53 -13.01 -12.37 -7.53
C GLU A 53 -13.94 -13.15 -8.47
#